data_AF-A0A395CVP8-F1
#
_entry.id   AF-A0A395CVP8-F1
#
_cell.length_a   1.000
_cell.length_b   1.000
_cell.length_c   1.000
_cell.angle_alpha   90.00
_cell.angle_beta   90.00
_cell.angle_gamma   90.00
#
_symmetry.space_group_name_H-M   'P 1'
#
loop_
_entity.id
_entity.type
_entity.pdbx_description
1 polymer ?
#
loop_
_entity_poly.entity_id
_entity_poly.type
_entity_poly.pdbx_seq_one_letter_code
_entity_poly.pdbx_strand_id
1 'polypeptide(L)'
;MRVFTVETTGRFAHWRYRIRTCAERMWRAWAYLRGRLNADDAQQVMLDCHYAAGWHPLLVLTVEDTLEQAHEIFVDHPELPRLINDGCARVAGKWESYNDELYEARRWAIDLAAEYAAAEGIALTRLDDGDDPEQADAEDGAAAESGEGDAP
;
A
#
# COMPACT_ATOMS: atom_id res chain seq x y z
N MET A 1 36.62 -32.51 29.18
CA MET A 1 36.08 -32.37 27.82
C MET A 1 34.57 -32.62 27.90
N ARG A 2 33.74 -31.56 27.99
CA ARG A 2 32.27 -31.67 28.02
C ARG A 2 31.74 -31.22 26.67
N VAL A 3 31.15 -32.15 25.93
CA VAL A 3 30.50 -31.89 24.64
C VAL A 3 29.18 -31.18 24.91
N PHE A 4 29.00 -30.00 24.34
CA PHE A 4 27.74 -29.26 24.38
C PHE A 4 26.72 -29.95 23.45
N THR A 5 25.75 -30.65 24.02
CA THR A 5 24.52 -31.05 23.32
C THR A 5 23.53 -29.89 23.33
N VAL A 6 23.61 -28.99 22.35
CA VAL A 6 22.61 -27.91 22.13
C VAL A 6 22.42 -27.64 20.64
N GLU A 7 21.92 -28.62 19.87
CA GLU A 7 21.48 -28.35 18.48
C GLU A 7 20.08 -28.91 18.15
N THR A 8 19.51 -29.76 19.00
CA THR A 8 18.21 -30.40 18.75
C THR A 8 17.02 -29.57 19.23
N THR A 9 17.20 -28.74 20.27
CA THR A 9 16.11 -27.95 20.87
C THR A 9 15.60 -26.85 19.93
N GLY A 10 16.51 -26.20 19.17
CA GLY A 10 16.15 -25.14 18.23
C GLY A 10 15.31 -25.62 17.04
N ARG A 11 15.65 -26.79 16.47
CA ARG A 11 14.90 -27.41 15.38
C ARG A 11 13.49 -27.84 15.79
N PHE A 12 13.36 -28.41 16.99
CA PHE A 12 12.05 -28.82 17.51
C PHE A 12 11.15 -27.62 17.83
N ALA A 13 11.71 -26.56 18.41
CA ALA A 13 10.99 -25.31 18.66
C ALA A 13 10.52 -24.66 17.34
N HIS A 14 11.40 -24.60 16.34
CA HIS A 14 11.08 -24.07 15.02
C HIS A 14 10.00 -24.90 14.31
N TRP A 15 10.09 -26.23 14.36
CA TRP A 15 9.07 -27.11 13.78
C TRP A 15 7.72 -27.00 14.49
N ARG A 16 7.69 -26.92 15.83
CA ARG A 16 6.48 -26.64 16.61
C ARG A 16 5.83 -25.32 16.22
N TYR A 17 6.64 -24.27 16.08
CA TYR A 17 6.17 -22.96 15.63
C TYR A 17 5.51 -23.07 14.24
N ARG A 18 6.20 -23.69 13.27
CA ARG A 18 5.66 -23.88 11.92
C ARG A 18 4.36 -24.68 11.89
N ILE A 19 4.26 -25.73 12.71
CA ILE A 19 3.03 -26.52 12.80
C ILE A 19 1.90 -25.70 13.39
N ARG A 20 2.16 -24.92 14.44
CA ARG A 20 1.14 -24.05 15.04
C ARG A 20 0.64 -23.03 14.02
N THR A 21 1.55 -22.36 13.32
CA THR A 21 1.20 -21.39 12.27
C THR A 21 0.44 -22.04 11.11
N CYS A 22 0.82 -23.26 10.71
CA CYS A 22 0.11 -24.01 9.68
C CYS A 22 -1.30 -24.40 10.14
N ALA A 23 -1.45 -24.86 11.38
CA ALA A 23 -2.74 -25.22 11.97
C ALA A 23 -3.65 -23.99 12.10
N GLU A 24 -3.13 -22.83 12.52
CA GLU A 24 -3.86 -21.56 12.57
C GLU A 24 -4.36 -21.14 11.19
N ARG A 25 -3.51 -21.21 10.16
CA ARG A 25 -3.91 -20.92 8.77
C ARG A 25 -4.98 -21.87 8.27
N MET A 26 -4.84 -23.16 8.54
CA MET A 26 -5.83 -24.17 8.16
C MET A 26 -7.18 -23.94 8.89
N TRP A 27 -7.12 -23.56 10.16
CA TRP A 27 -8.31 -23.23 10.94
C TRP A 27 -9.04 -22.01 10.37
N ARG A 28 -8.33 -20.92 10.06
CA ARG A 28 -8.91 -19.72 9.43
C ARG A 28 -9.52 -20.03 8.07
N ALA A 29 -8.84 -20.80 7.24
CA ALA A 29 -9.38 -21.26 5.95
C ALA A 29 -10.68 -22.06 6.13
N TRP A 30 -10.74 -22.90 7.17
CA TRP A 30 -11.94 -23.66 7.49
C TRP A 30 -13.08 -22.79 8.03
N ALA A 31 -12.77 -21.81 8.87
CA ALA A 31 -13.73 -20.83 9.37
C ALA A 31 -14.32 -20.00 8.23
N TYR A 32 -13.47 -19.56 7.30
CA TYR A 32 -13.88 -18.89 6.06
C TYR A 32 -14.81 -19.77 5.21
N LEU A 33 -14.42 -21.03 4.97
CA LEU A 33 -15.24 -22.00 4.22
C LEU A 33 -16.64 -22.19 4.82
N ARG A 34 -16.75 -22.14 6.15
CA ARG A 34 -18.03 -22.25 6.87
C ARG A 34 -18.79 -20.93 6.99
N GLY A 35 -18.25 -19.82 6.52
CA GLY A 35 -18.83 -18.49 6.70
C GLY A 35 -18.87 -18.03 8.16
N ARG A 36 -17.96 -18.52 9.01
CA ARG A 36 -17.87 -18.19 10.44
C ARG A 36 -16.55 -17.50 10.78
N LEU A 37 -16.19 -16.50 10.00
CA LEU A 37 -14.98 -15.72 10.24
C LEU A 37 -15.28 -14.60 11.23
N ASN A 38 -14.53 -14.53 12.33
CA ASN A 38 -14.54 -13.36 13.21
C ASN A 38 -13.78 -12.20 12.54
N ALA A 39 -14.00 -10.96 13.00
CA ALA A 39 -13.32 -9.77 12.51
C ALA A 39 -11.79 -9.91 12.57
N ASP A 40 -11.23 -10.35 13.69
CA ASP A 40 -9.78 -10.54 13.85
C ASP A 40 -9.20 -11.56 12.87
N ASP A 41 -9.89 -12.70 12.70
CA ASP A 41 -9.48 -13.73 11.74
C ASP A 41 -9.58 -13.24 10.30
N ALA A 42 -10.58 -12.39 10.00
CA ALA A 42 -10.74 -11.76 8.69
C ALA A 42 -9.61 -10.78 8.38
N GLN A 43 -9.28 -9.89 9.33
CA GLN A 43 -8.17 -8.97 9.21
C GLN A 43 -6.85 -9.73 9.01
N GLN A 44 -6.62 -10.78 9.80
CA GLN A 44 -5.40 -11.58 9.68
C GLN A 44 -5.29 -12.31 8.33
N VAL A 45 -6.42 -12.79 7.77
CA VAL A 45 -6.44 -13.36 6.41
C VAL A 45 -6.11 -12.30 5.37
N MET A 46 -6.67 -11.09 5.49
CA MET A 46 -6.35 -9.98 4.57
C MET A 46 -4.86 -9.64 4.63
N LEU A 47 -4.29 -9.52 5.83
CA LEU A 47 -2.86 -9.26 6.04
C LEU A 47 -1.97 -10.36 5.45
N ASP A 48 -2.31 -11.63 5.67
CA ASP A 48 -1.59 -12.78 5.10
C ASP A 48 -1.63 -12.74 3.55
N CYS A 49 -2.70 -12.20 2.97
CA CYS A 49 -2.87 -12.06 1.52
C CYS A 49 -2.16 -10.85 0.91
N HIS A 50 -1.82 -9.80 1.67
CA HIS A 50 -1.23 -8.57 1.13
C HIS A 50 -0.03 -8.83 0.21
N TYR A 51 0.94 -9.63 0.68
CA TYR A 51 2.14 -9.93 -0.10
C TYR A 51 1.83 -10.76 -1.36
N ALA A 52 0.99 -11.79 -1.24
CA ALA A 52 0.65 -12.65 -2.37
C ALA A 52 -0.23 -11.94 -3.42
N ALA A 53 -1.09 -11.02 -2.99
CA ALA A 53 -1.94 -10.20 -3.85
C ALA A 53 -1.21 -8.96 -4.41
N GLY A 54 -0.04 -8.61 -3.84
CA GLY A 54 0.64 -7.34 -4.12
C GLY A 54 -0.14 -6.12 -3.65
N TRP A 55 -1.08 -6.29 -2.71
CA TRP A 55 -1.92 -5.23 -2.18
C TRP A 55 -1.34 -4.71 -0.87
N HIS A 56 -1.01 -3.42 -0.83
CA HIS A 56 -0.48 -2.75 0.36
C HIS A 56 -1.38 -1.54 0.67
N PRO A 57 -2.46 -1.72 1.46
CA PRO A 57 -3.36 -0.62 1.78
C PRO A 57 -2.61 0.44 2.59
N LEU A 58 -2.63 1.68 2.11
CA LEU A 58 -1.97 2.83 2.76
C LEU A 58 -2.78 3.36 3.95
N LEU A 59 -4.11 3.35 3.82
CA LEU A 59 -5.06 3.77 4.83
C LEU A 59 -6.12 2.66 4.96
N VAL A 60 -6.46 2.33 6.20
CA VAL A 60 -7.50 1.33 6.50
C VAL A 60 -8.55 1.99 7.36
N LEU A 61 -9.76 2.12 6.83
CA LEU A 61 -10.92 2.56 7.59
C LEU A 61 -11.52 1.34 8.31
N THR A 62 -11.32 1.23 9.63
CA THR A 62 -11.88 0.14 10.42
C THR A 62 -13.18 0.57 11.11
N VAL A 63 -14.11 -0.36 11.25
CA VAL A 63 -15.36 -0.12 11.99
C VAL A 63 -15.06 0.12 13.48
N GLU A 64 -14.06 -0.55 14.03
CA GLU A 64 -13.71 -0.47 15.45
C GLU A 64 -13.12 0.90 15.83
N ASP A 65 -12.12 1.40 15.11
CA ASP A 65 -11.55 2.73 15.37
C ASP A 65 -12.60 3.83 15.17
N THR A 66 -13.46 3.66 14.16
CA THR A 66 -14.56 4.61 13.90
C THR A 66 -15.61 4.56 15.01
N LEU A 67 -15.88 3.38 15.57
CA LEU A 67 -16.81 3.20 16.67
C LEU A 67 -16.25 3.78 17.98
N GLU A 68 -14.97 3.57 18.27
CA GLU A 68 -14.27 4.19 19.41
C GLU A 68 -14.42 5.71 19.37
N GLN A 69 -14.16 6.33 18.22
CA GLN A 69 -14.37 7.77 18.02
C GLN A 69 -15.85 8.17 18.12
N ALA A 70 -16.77 7.35 17.63
CA ALA A 70 -18.20 7.64 17.71
C ALA A 70 -18.72 7.69 19.16
N HIS A 71 -18.16 6.88 20.06
CA HIS A 71 -18.49 6.89 21.48
C HIS A 71 -18.03 8.17 22.21
N GLU A 72 -17.09 8.94 21.64
CA GLU A 72 -16.72 10.26 22.17
C GLU A 72 -17.76 11.34 21.82
N ILE A 73 -18.57 11.11 20.78
CA ILE A 73 -19.49 12.09 20.20
C ILE A 73 -20.94 11.78 20.57
N PHE A 74 -21.30 10.50 20.61
CA PHE A 74 -22.67 10.02 20.80
C PHE A 74 -22.80 9.22 22.09
N VAL A 75 -23.97 9.31 22.72
CA VAL A 75 -24.32 8.44 23.85
C VAL A 75 -24.45 7.00 23.37
N ASP A 76 -24.01 6.04 24.19
CA ASP A 76 -24.07 4.61 23.90
C ASP A 76 -25.48 4.18 23.45
N HIS A 77 -25.54 3.59 22.26
CA HIS A 77 -26.77 3.09 21.67
C HIS A 77 -26.52 1.72 21.01
N PRO A 78 -27.39 0.72 21.21
CA PRO A 78 -27.18 -0.65 20.72
C PRO A 78 -27.10 -0.74 19.18
N GLU A 79 -27.72 0.19 18.45
CA GLU A 79 -27.66 0.24 16.98
C GLU A 79 -26.42 0.97 16.43
N LEU A 80 -25.67 1.69 17.28
CA LEU A 80 -24.51 2.48 16.85
C LEU A 80 -23.47 1.64 16.08
N PRO A 81 -23.10 0.41 16.51
CA PRO A 81 -22.18 -0.44 15.74
C PRO A 81 -22.65 -0.74 14.32
N ARG A 82 -23.95 -1.02 14.15
CA ARG A 82 -24.53 -1.33 12.84
C ARG A 82 -24.50 -0.11 11.92
N LEU A 83 -24.84 1.06 12.44
CA LEU A 83 -24.84 2.32 11.70
C LEU A 83 -23.43 2.79 11.31
N ILE A 84 -22.45 2.61 12.20
CA ILE A 84 -21.04 2.91 11.90
C ILE A 84 -20.54 1.99 10.79
N ASN A 85 -20.84 0.70 10.84
CA ASN A 85 -20.49 -0.24 9.76
C ASN A 85 -21.07 0.19 8.41
N ASP A 86 -22.38 0.48 8.36
CA ASP A 86 -23.05 0.99 7.15
C ASP A 86 -22.39 2.29 6.63
N GLY A 87 -22.01 3.18 7.55
CA GLY A 87 -21.30 4.42 7.25
C GLY A 87 -19.91 4.18 6.64
N CYS A 88 -19.10 3.32 7.25
CA CYS A 88 -17.79 2.94 6.75
C CYS A 88 -17.88 2.34 5.34
N ALA A 89 -18.84 1.44 5.09
CA ALA A 89 -19.06 0.83 3.78
C ALA A 89 -19.36 1.87 2.70
N ARG A 90 -20.18 2.88 3.02
CA ARG A 90 -20.51 3.97 2.08
C ARG A 90 -19.31 4.90 1.82
N VAL A 91 -18.54 5.23 2.85
CA VAL A 91 -17.35 6.10 2.74
C VAL A 91 -16.29 5.43 1.87
N ALA A 92 -16.00 4.15 2.11
CA ALA A 92 -15.05 3.36 1.34
C ALA A 92 -15.37 3.42 -0.17
N GLY A 93 -16.61 3.11 -0.54
CA GLY A 93 -17.02 3.13 -1.95
C GLY A 93 -16.95 4.52 -2.63
N LYS A 94 -17.03 5.62 -1.85
CA LYS A 94 -16.84 6.97 -2.38
C LYS A 94 -15.35 7.28 -2.60
N TRP A 95 -14.51 6.98 -1.64
CA TRP A 95 -13.09 7.35 -1.64
C TRP A 95 -12.23 6.54 -2.61
N GLU A 96 -12.63 5.32 -2.96
CA GLU A 96 -11.97 4.55 -4.03
C GLU A 96 -11.97 5.27 -5.40
N SER A 97 -12.81 6.30 -5.59
CA SER A 97 -12.94 7.04 -6.85
C SER A 97 -12.10 8.32 -7.00
N TYR A 98 -11.45 8.80 -5.93
CA TYR A 98 -10.75 10.10 -5.87
C TYR A 98 -9.39 9.89 -5.20
N ASN A 99 -8.29 9.74 -5.97
CA ASN A 99 -7.05 9.26 -5.35
C ASN A 99 -5.74 9.88 -5.89
N ASP A 100 -5.58 11.18 -5.67
CA ASP A 100 -4.32 11.90 -5.91
C ASP A 100 -3.23 11.49 -4.88
N GLU A 101 -3.60 11.15 -3.65
CA GLU A 101 -2.67 10.71 -2.60
C GLU A 101 -1.97 9.39 -2.96
N LEU A 102 -2.68 8.47 -3.63
CA LEU A 102 -2.10 7.22 -4.12
C LEU A 102 -1.08 7.44 -5.25
N TYR A 103 -1.18 8.53 -6.01
CA TYR A 103 -0.18 8.87 -7.01
C TYR A 103 1.17 9.18 -6.35
N GLU A 104 1.19 10.04 -5.33
CA GLU A 104 2.42 10.39 -4.60
C GLU A 104 3.01 9.18 -3.88
N ALA A 105 2.18 8.34 -3.26
CA ALA A 105 2.65 7.12 -2.61
C ALA A 105 3.31 6.14 -3.61
N ARG A 106 2.77 6.02 -4.83
CA ARG A 106 3.38 5.20 -5.90
C ARG A 106 4.72 5.77 -6.34
N ARG A 107 4.80 7.10 -6.53
CA ARG A 107 6.04 7.77 -6.90
C ARG A 107 7.13 7.50 -5.87
N TRP A 108 6.82 7.66 -4.59
CA TRP A 108 7.75 7.37 -3.51
C TRP A 108 8.16 5.89 -3.45
N ALA A 109 7.22 4.95 -3.67
CA ALA A 109 7.55 3.53 -3.74
C ALA A 109 8.51 3.18 -4.89
N ILE A 110 8.39 3.86 -6.03
CA ILE A 110 9.30 3.71 -7.18
C ILE A 110 10.70 4.25 -6.83
N ASP A 111 10.77 5.40 -6.17
CA ASP A 111 12.05 5.98 -5.73
C ASP A 111 12.75 5.04 -4.72
N LEU A 112 12.01 4.47 -3.76
CA LEU A 112 12.52 3.47 -2.83
C LEU A 112 13.03 2.19 -3.53
N ALA A 113 12.34 1.73 -4.59
CA ALA A 113 12.80 0.58 -5.35
C ALA A 113 14.16 0.84 -6.01
N ALA A 114 14.42 2.07 -6.48
CA ALA A 114 15.71 2.47 -7.01
C ALA A 114 16.81 2.50 -5.92
N GLU A 115 16.49 3.00 -4.73
CA GLU A 115 17.40 2.99 -3.59
C GLU A 115 17.78 1.55 -3.17
N TYR A 116 16.81 0.66 -3.08
CA TYR A 116 17.04 -0.74 -2.72
C TYR A 116 17.85 -1.48 -3.78
N ALA A 117 17.55 -1.24 -5.06
CA ALA A 117 18.34 -1.81 -6.14
C ALA A 117 19.81 -1.35 -6.07
N ALA A 118 20.06 -0.06 -5.82
CA ALA A 118 21.42 0.46 -5.65
C ALA A 118 22.14 -0.20 -4.45
N ALA A 119 21.44 -0.39 -3.33
CA ALA A 119 21.98 -1.06 -2.15
C ALA A 119 22.32 -2.55 -2.39
N GLU A 120 21.54 -3.23 -3.24
CA GLU A 120 21.76 -4.62 -3.65
C GLU A 120 22.73 -4.76 -4.83
N GLY A 121 23.24 -3.65 -5.39
CA GLY A 121 24.12 -3.65 -6.55
C GLY A 121 23.41 -3.98 -7.87
N ILE A 122 22.09 -3.84 -7.92
CA ILE A 122 21.24 -4.04 -9.08
C ILE A 122 21.11 -2.69 -9.82
N ALA A 123 21.47 -2.64 -11.10
CA ALA A 123 21.31 -1.45 -11.93
C ALA A 123 19.91 -1.44 -12.58
N LEU A 124 19.05 -0.51 -12.16
CA LEU A 124 17.78 -0.23 -12.84
C LEU A 124 17.98 0.86 -13.90
N THR A 125 17.79 0.53 -15.16
CA THR A 125 17.81 1.51 -16.26
C THR A 125 16.43 2.17 -16.36
N ARG A 126 16.34 3.49 -16.21
CA ARG A 126 15.12 4.21 -16.56
C ARG A 126 14.88 4.07 -18.06
N LEU A 127 13.63 3.82 -18.44
CA LEU A 127 13.23 4.00 -19.83
C LEU A 127 13.32 5.51 -20.08
N ASP A 128 14.22 5.94 -20.97
CA ASP A 128 14.22 7.33 -21.43
C ASP A 128 12.82 7.64 -21.98
N ASP A 129 12.20 8.72 -21.51
CA ASP A 129 11.10 9.35 -22.25
C ASP A 129 11.71 9.75 -23.59
N GLY A 130 11.33 9.04 -24.65
CA GLY A 130 12.01 9.10 -25.94
C GLY A 130 12.28 10.53 -26.39
N ASP A 131 13.47 10.75 -26.93
CA ASP A 131 13.83 11.93 -27.70
C ASP A 131 12.69 12.27 -28.67
N ASP A 132 11.93 13.30 -28.32
CA ASP A 132 10.93 13.94 -29.18
C ASP A 132 11.71 14.62 -30.31
N PRO A 133 11.61 14.18 -31.58
CA PRO A 133 12.40 14.76 -32.66
C PRO A 133 11.67 15.98 -33.22
N GLU A 134 11.53 17.07 -32.47
CA GLU A 134 11.01 18.30 -33.06
C GLU A 134 11.37 19.57 -32.28
N GLN A 135 12.53 20.16 -32.62
CA GLN A 135 12.67 21.57 -33.00
C GLN A 135 14.15 21.96 -32.99
N ALA A 136 14.80 21.77 -34.13
CA ALA A 136 15.94 22.57 -34.51
C ALA A 136 15.74 22.99 -35.98
N ASP A 137 15.74 24.31 -36.16
CA ASP A 137 16.07 25.02 -37.40
C ASP A 137 14.93 25.27 -38.39
N ALA A 138 14.08 26.22 -38.03
CA ALA A 138 13.42 27.06 -39.01
C ALA A 138 13.33 28.51 -38.52
N GLU A 139 14.45 29.25 -38.52
CA GLU A 139 14.44 30.70 -38.78
C GLU A 139 15.76 31.10 -39.47
N ASP A 140 15.82 30.86 -40.78
CA ASP A 140 16.75 31.54 -41.67
C ASP A 140 16.04 32.79 -42.23
N GLY A 141 16.55 33.97 -41.84
CA GLY A 141 16.56 35.20 -42.61
C GLY A 141 15.22 35.81 -43.07
N ALA A 142 14.60 36.64 -42.24
CA ALA A 142 13.64 37.64 -42.69
C ALA A 142 14.16 39.09 -42.45
N ALA A 143 14.55 39.72 -43.56
CA ALA A 143 14.35 41.11 -43.94
C ALA A 143 14.80 42.28 -43.01
N ALA A 144 15.90 42.89 -43.45
CA ALA A 144 16.14 44.32 -43.67
C ALA A 144 15.10 45.40 -43.25
N GLU A 145 15.69 46.46 -42.66
CA GLU A 145 15.42 47.91 -42.77
C GLU A 145 14.34 48.64 -41.93
N SER A 146 14.88 49.50 -41.05
CA SER A 146 14.66 50.96 -40.92
C SER A 146 13.29 51.51 -40.52
N GLY A 147 13.27 52.23 -39.37
CA GLY A 147 12.15 53.09 -38.97
C GLY A 147 12.30 53.73 -37.60
N GLU A 148 13.17 54.74 -37.52
CA GLU A 148 13.24 55.89 -36.59
C GLU A 148 11.94 56.29 -35.85
N GLY A 149 12.02 56.66 -34.55
CA GLY A 149 10.96 57.45 -33.91
C GLY A 149 10.91 57.46 -32.38
N ASP A 150 11.61 58.43 -31.80
CA ASP A 150 11.68 58.87 -30.39
C ASP A 150 10.35 58.98 -29.63
N ALA A 151 10.39 58.69 -28.32
CA ALA A 151 9.35 58.94 -27.31
C ALA A 151 9.40 60.43 -26.86
N PRO A 152 8.49 60.99 -26.03
CA PRO A 152 7.46 60.39 -25.18
C PRO A 152 6.00 60.82 -25.43
#